data_AF-W1Y6I0-F1
#
_entry.id   AF-W1Y6I0-F1
#
_cell.length_a   1.000
_cell.length_b   1.000
_cell.length_c   1.000
_cell.angle_alpha   90.00
_cell.angle_beta   90.00
_cell.angle_gamma   90.00
#
_symmetry.space_group_name_H-M   'P 1'
#
loop_
_entity.id
_entity.type
_entity.pdbx_description
1 polymer ?
#
loop_
_entity_poly.entity_id
_entity_poly.type
_entity_poly.pdbx_seq_one_letter_code
_entity_poly.pdbx_strand_id
1 'polypeptide(L)'
;KFPETFEEVAALPGVGRSTAGAILSLSLGKHFPILDGNVKRVLARCYAVSGWPGKKEVENKLWSLSEQVTPAVGVERFNQAMMDLGAMICTRSKPKCSLCPLQNG
;
A
#
# COMPACT_ATOMS: atom_id res chain seq x y z
N LYS A 1 -23.94 12.66 3.23
CA LYS A 1 -23.28 11.48 3.85
C LYS A 1 -22.10 11.10 2.96
N PHE A 2 -20.97 10.68 3.51
CA PHE A 2 -19.82 10.24 2.69
C PHE A 2 -20.07 8.83 2.14
N PRO A 3 -19.66 8.50 0.90
CA PRO A 3 -19.87 7.18 0.30
C PRO A 3 -19.07 6.07 1.01
N GLU A 4 -19.63 4.86 1.06
CA GLU A 4 -19.06 3.73 1.81
C GLU A 4 -18.75 2.51 0.92
N THR A 5 -19.03 2.59 -0.39
CA THR A 5 -18.64 1.57 -1.38
C THR A 5 -17.40 1.99 -2.15
N PHE A 6 -16.66 1.03 -2.69
CA PHE A 6 -15.40 1.31 -3.39
C PHE A 6 -15.63 2.13 -4.66
N GLU A 7 -16.65 1.75 -5.43
CA GLU A 7 -17.02 2.34 -6.70
C GLU A 7 -17.42 3.81 -6.52
N GLU A 8 -18.25 4.11 -5.51
CA GLU A 8 -18.68 5.48 -5.21
C GLU A 8 -17.51 6.36 -4.75
N VAL A 9 -16.63 5.84 -3.89
CA VAL A 9 -15.46 6.61 -3.41
C VAL A 9 -14.46 6.84 -4.54
N ALA A 10 -14.19 5.83 -5.36
CA ALA A 10 -13.27 5.92 -6.50
C ALA A 10 -13.79 6.81 -7.64
N ALA A 11 -15.10 7.07 -7.70
CA ALA A 11 -15.71 7.99 -8.65
C ALA A 11 -15.54 9.48 -8.26
N LEU A 12 -15.08 9.78 -7.03
CA LEU A 12 -14.88 11.15 -6.58
C LEU A 12 -13.71 11.83 -7.32
N PRO A 13 -13.82 13.12 -7.69
CA PRO A 13 -12.73 13.84 -8.34
C PRO A 13 -11.44 13.82 -7.51
N GLY A 14 -10.34 13.39 -8.14
CA GLY A 14 -9.02 13.30 -7.50
C GLY A 14 -8.79 12.05 -6.64
N VAL A 15 -9.75 11.12 -6.56
CA VAL A 15 -9.63 9.89 -5.77
C VAL A 15 -9.29 8.71 -6.69
N GLY A 16 -8.03 8.27 -6.66
CA GLY A 16 -7.59 7.07 -7.36
C GLY A 16 -7.81 5.78 -6.56
N ARG A 17 -7.55 4.62 -7.19
CA ARG A 17 -7.68 3.27 -6.60
C ARG A 17 -7.09 3.15 -5.20
N SER A 18 -5.84 3.60 -5.02
CA SER A 18 -5.16 3.52 -3.72
C SER A 18 -5.77 4.44 -2.67
N THR A 19 -6.22 5.64 -3.06
CA THR A 19 -6.84 6.59 -2.14
C THR A 19 -8.20 6.09 -1.68
N ALA A 20 -9.02 5.53 -2.59
CA ALA A 20 -10.30 4.91 -2.24
C ALA A 20 -10.10 3.74 -1.25
N GLY A 21 -9.14 2.86 -1.53
CA GLY A 21 -8.78 1.76 -0.62
C GLY A 21 -8.32 2.26 0.75
N ALA A 22 -7.49 3.31 0.80
CA ALA A 22 -7.04 3.92 2.05
C ALA A 22 -8.22 4.51 2.85
N ILE A 23 -9.09 5.30 2.22
CA ILE A 23 -10.25 5.91 2.88
C ILE A 23 -11.11 4.82 3.53
N LEU A 24 -11.50 3.79 2.78
CA LEU A 24 -12.43 2.78 3.25
C LEU A 24 -11.80 1.82 4.28
N SER A 25 -10.54 1.45 4.10
CA SER A 25 -9.84 0.59 5.06
C SER A 25 -9.55 1.29 6.38
N LEU A 26 -9.11 2.55 6.36
CA LEU A 26 -8.74 3.27 7.58
C LEU A 26 -9.94 3.79 8.38
N SER A 27 -11.00 4.24 7.69
CA SER A 27 -12.17 4.81 8.37
C SER A 27 -13.23 3.78 8.78
N LEU A 28 -13.35 2.69 8.02
CA LEU A 28 -14.43 1.70 8.18
C LEU A 28 -13.92 0.26 8.32
N GLY A 29 -12.60 0.03 8.33
CA GLY A 29 -12.04 -1.32 8.42
C GLY A 29 -12.35 -2.21 7.23
N LYS A 30 -12.70 -1.64 6.07
CA LYS A 30 -13.02 -2.45 4.88
C LYS A 30 -11.75 -3.07 4.29
N HIS A 31 -11.83 -4.32 3.87
CA HIS A 31 -10.70 -5.09 3.35
C HIS A 31 -10.28 -4.63 1.95
N PHE A 32 -9.57 -3.51 1.88
CA PHE A 32 -8.99 -2.97 0.65
C PHE A 32 -7.49 -2.72 0.82
N PRO A 33 -6.65 -3.21 -0.11
CA PRO A 33 -5.23 -2.91 -0.12
C PRO A 33 -4.97 -1.48 -0.63
N ILE A 34 -3.75 -1.01 -0.39
CA ILE A 34 -3.25 0.28 -0.87
C ILE A 34 -1.95 0.09 -1.65
N LEU A 35 -1.61 1.03 -2.53
CA LEU A 35 -0.38 0.98 -3.30
C LEU A 35 0.14 2.39 -3.65
N ASP A 36 0.38 3.19 -2.63
CA ASP A 36 1.01 4.50 -2.75
C ASP A 36 2.53 4.37 -3.01
N GLY A 37 3.23 5.50 -3.14
CA GLY A 37 4.68 5.50 -3.38
C GLY A 37 5.50 4.83 -2.25
N ASN A 38 5.00 4.83 -1.01
CA ASN A 38 5.64 4.19 0.13
C ASN A 38 5.51 2.67 0.04
N VAL A 39 4.28 2.19 -0.13
CA VAL A 39 3.96 0.75 -0.23
C VAL A 39 4.63 0.15 -1.45
N LYS A 40 4.61 0.82 -2.62
CA LYS A 40 5.33 0.37 -3.83
C LYS A 40 6.80 0.09 -3.53
N ARG A 41 7.46 0.97 -2.78
CA ARG A 41 8.89 0.85 -2.46
C ARG A 41 9.17 -0.26 -1.45
N VAL A 42 8.33 -0.39 -0.42
CA VAL A 42 8.43 -1.48 0.56
C VAL A 42 8.28 -2.83 -0.14
N LEU A 43 7.20 -3.03 -0.88
CA LEU A 43 6.93 -4.29 -1.58
C LEU A 43 7.98 -4.61 -2.63
N ALA A 44 8.39 -3.62 -3.43
CA ALA A 44 9.40 -3.85 -4.47
C ALA A 44 10.74 -4.31 -3.89
N ARG A 45 11.17 -3.72 -2.76
CA ARG A 45 12.42 -4.13 -2.10
C ARG A 45 12.30 -5.48 -1.41
N CYS A 46 11.21 -5.70 -0.67
CA CYS A 46 11.00 -6.94 0.08
C CYS A 46 10.90 -8.17 -0.84
N TYR A 47 10.20 -8.04 -1.98
CA TYR A 47 9.96 -9.13 -2.92
C TYR A 47 10.90 -9.11 -4.14
N ALA A 48 11.97 -8.32 -4.10
CA ALA A 48 12.91 -8.14 -5.20
C ALA A 48 12.24 -7.88 -6.57
N VAL A 49 11.16 -7.07 -6.59
CA VAL A 49 10.48 -6.70 -7.84
C VAL A 49 11.31 -5.65 -8.57
N SER A 50 11.98 -6.09 -9.63
CA SER A 50 12.75 -5.23 -10.52
C SER A 50 11.87 -4.51 -11.55
N GLY A 51 12.42 -3.46 -12.15
CA GLY A 51 11.76 -2.65 -13.17
C GLY A 51 11.17 -1.35 -12.64
N TRP A 52 10.77 -0.47 -13.56
CA TRP A 52 10.20 0.83 -13.22
C TRP A 52 8.72 0.68 -12.82
N PRO A 53 8.30 1.11 -11.60
CA PRO A 53 6.91 0.98 -11.16
C PRO A 53 5.86 1.76 -11.97
N GLY A 54 6.28 2.63 -12.89
CA GLY A 54 5.38 3.29 -13.85
C GLY A 54 5.05 2.41 -15.07
N LYS A 55 5.78 1.31 -15.30
CA LYS A 55 5.37 0.32 -16.30
C LYS A 55 4.19 -0.49 -15.78
N LYS A 56 3.19 -0.68 -16.65
CA LYS A 56 1.95 -1.36 -16.29
C LYS A 56 2.17 -2.79 -15.77
N GLU A 57 3.12 -3.52 -16.33
CA GLU A 57 3.50 -4.86 -15.90
C GLU A 57 3.99 -4.89 -14.43
N VAL A 58 4.86 -3.94 -14.06
CA VAL A 58 5.43 -3.84 -12.70
C VAL A 58 4.37 -3.36 -11.72
N GLU A 59 3.56 -2.37 -12.13
CA GLU A 59 2.45 -1.87 -11.32
C GLU A 59 1.44 -2.98 -11.00
N ASN A 60 1.05 -3.79 -11.99
CA ASN A 60 0.10 -4.88 -11.77
C ASN A 60 0.68 -5.93 -10.81
N LYS A 61 1.97 -6.29 -10.95
CA LYS A 61 2.64 -7.21 -10.02
C LYS A 61 2.64 -6.68 -8.58
N LEU A 62 2.90 -5.39 -8.40
CA LEU A 62 2.87 -4.76 -7.08
C LEU A 62 1.45 -4.71 -6.49
N TRP A 63 0.42 -4.49 -7.31
CA TRP A 63 -0.98 -4.59 -6.86
C TRP A 63 -1.32 -6.00 -6.38
N SER A 64 -0.95 -7.04 -7.15
CA SER A 64 -1.17 -8.42 -6.76
C SER A 64 -0.46 -8.77 -5.45
N LEU A 65 0.77 -8.28 -5.25
CA LEU A 65 1.48 -8.47 -3.98
C LEU A 65 0.77 -7.75 -2.82
N SER A 66 0.32 -6.51 -3.03
CA SER A 66 -0.40 -5.76 -2.00
C SER A 66 -1.69 -6.48 -1.59
N GLU A 67 -2.48 -6.95 -2.56
CA GLU A 67 -3.67 -7.79 -2.30
C GLU A 67 -3.35 -9.05 -1.49
N GLN A 68 -2.25 -9.74 -1.81
CA GLN A 68 -1.86 -10.98 -1.12
C GLN A 68 -1.45 -10.76 0.34
N VAL A 69 -0.77 -9.66 0.64
CA VAL A 69 -0.24 -9.41 1.99
C VAL A 69 -1.20 -8.63 2.88
N THR A 70 -2.17 -7.91 2.32
CA THR A 70 -3.12 -7.13 3.11
C THR A 70 -4.11 -8.05 3.83
N PRO A 71 -4.09 -8.10 5.18
CA PRO A 71 -5.01 -8.93 5.95
C PRO A 71 -6.42 -8.33 5.95
N ALA A 72 -7.42 -9.20 6.07
CA ALA A 72 -8.80 -8.75 6.30
C ALA A 72 -8.99 -8.22 7.73
N VAL A 73 -8.40 -8.91 8.72
CA VAL A 73 -8.47 -8.51 10.14
C VAL A 73 -7.34 -7.55 10.45
N GLY A 74 -7.67 -6.37 10.97
CA GLY A 74 -6.69 -5.35 11.31
C GLY A 74 -6.13 -4.59 10.10
N VAL A 75 -6.89 -4.55 8.99
CA VAL A 75 -6.51 -3.89 7.73
C VAL A 75 -6.14 -2.42 7.93
N GLU A 76 -6.82 -1.73 8.85
CA GLU A 76 -6.58 -0.33 9.18
C GLU A 76 -5.18 -0.12 9.75
N ARG A 77 -4.77 -0.99 10.70
CA ARG A 77 -3.43 -0.96 11.29
C ARG A 77 -2.37 -1.36 10.27
N PHE A 78 -2.66 -2.39 9.46
CA PHE A 78 -1.73 -2.86 8.44
C PHE A 78 -1.44 -1.78 7.39
N ASN A 79 -2.47 -1.17 6.81
CA ASN A 79 -2.30 -0.16 5.77
C ASN A 79 -1.57 1.08 6.31
N GLN A 80 -1.89 1.54 7.52
CA GLN A 80 -1.15 2.62 8.16
C GLN A 80 0.32 2.25 8.40
N ALA A 81 0.57 1.07 8.96
CA ALA A 81 1.94 0.61 9.22
C ALA A 81 2.78 0.48 7.95
N MET A 82 2.19 0.04 6.83
CA MET A 82 2.89 -0.04 5.54
C MET A 82 3.30 1.34 5.00
N MET A 83 2.43 2.35 5.17
CA MET A 83 2.76 3.73 4.82
C MET A 83 3.86 4.29 5.72
N ASP A 84 3.74 4.11 7.04
CA ASP A 84 4.72 4.57 8.03
C ASP A 84 6.09 3.93 7.81
N LEU A 85 6.11 2.62 7.53
CA LEU A 85 7.31 1.86 7.22
C LEU A 85 8.02 2.46 6.01
N GLY A 86 7.29 2.73 4.92
CA GLY A 86 7.88 3.37 3.75
C GLY A 86 8.35 4.80 4.05
N ALA A 87 7.59 5.58 4.82
CA ALA A 87 7.91 6.97 5.11
C ALA A 87 9.14 7.14 6.01
N MET A 88 9.31 6.28 7.02
CA MET A 88 10.29 6.50 8.11
C MET A 88 11.48 5.52 8.13
N ILE A 89 11.29 4.30 7.59
CA ILE A 89 12.28 3.21 7.69
C ILE A 89 12.79 2.83 6.31
N CYS A 90 11.91 2.37 5.44
CA CYS A 90 12.22 1.99 4.07
C CYS A 90 12.18 3.24 3.16
N THR A 91 12.99 4.25 3.48
CA THR A 91 13.02 5.55 2.79
C THR A 91 13.63 5.46 1.39
N ARG A 92 13.44 6.51 0.57
CA ARG A 92 14.00 6.59 -0.80
C ARG A 92 15.52 6.41 -0.80
N SER A 93 16.22 7.18 0.03
CA SER A 93 17.67 7.12 0.22
C SER A 93 18.00 6.64 1.64
N LYS A 94 19.08 5.85 1.76
CA LYS A 94 19.61 5.34 3.03
C LYS A 94 18.53 4.72 3.96
N PRO A 95 17.83 3.65 3.51
CA PRO A 95 16.84 2.98 4.35
C PRO A 95 17.47 2.42 5.63
N LYS A 96 16.72 2.46 6.73
CA LYS A 96 17.16 1.98 8.05
C LYS A 96 16.90 0.48 8.19
N CYS A 97 17.56 -0.34 7.36
CA CYS A 97 17.27 -1.78 7.27
C CYS A 97 17.41 -2.52 8.60
N SER A 98 18.36 -2.13 9.46
CA SER A 98 18.54 -2.71 10.81
C SER A 98 17.40 -2.44 11.79
N LEU A 99 16.50 -1.49 11.47
CA LEU A 99 15.28 -1.19 12.24
C LEU A 99 14.03 -1.70 11.52
N CYS A 100 14.17 -2.33 10.36
CA CYS A 100 13.04 -2.76 9.55
C CYS A 100 12.48 -4.07 10.10
N PRO A 101 11.19 -4.17 10.45
CA PRO A 101 10.60 -5.43 10.92
C PRO A 101 10.60 -6.53 9.84
N LEU A 102 10.83 -6.17 8.57
CA LEU A 102 10.89 -7.10 7.44
C LEU A 102 12.32 -7.51 7.06
N GLN A 103 13.33 -7.17 7.87
CA GLN A 103 14.74 -7.39 7.49
C GLN A 103 15.16 -8.85 7.29
N ASN A 104 14.42 -9.80 7.86
CA ASN A 104 14.73 -11.24 7.83
C ASN A 104 13.77 -12.04 6.92
N GLY A 105 12.94 -11.34 6.14
CA GLY A 105 11.96 -11.95 5.23
C GLY A 105 12.57 -12.38 3.90
#